data_AF-A0A1H9NC92-F1
#
_entry.id   AF-A0A1H9NC92-F1
#
_cell.length_a   1.000
_cell.length_b   1.000
_cell.length_c   1.000
_cell.angle_alpha   90.00
_cell.angle_beta   90.00
_cell.angle_gamma   90.00
#
_symmetry.space_group_name_H-M   'P 1'
#
loop_
_entity.id
_entity.type
_entity.pdbx_description
1 polymer ?
#
loop_
_entity_poly.entity_id
_entity_poly.type
_entity_poly.pdbx_seq_one_letter_code
_entity_poly.pdbx_strand_id
1 'polypeptide(L)'
;MEYYEIGPSPWGEECAQVGEENYSARALAECRAFINQILRHYPAPSKFGTLKPKRFSHDFGRYYEVVACIHEWTQAKAIYDWISKIEGDAKNVLENWDQEALAELGLVENN
;
A
#
# COMPACT_ATOMS: atom_id res chain seq x y z
N MET A 1 7.17 17.11 -2.88
CA MET A 1 7.18 15.77 -3.47
C MET A 1 5.74 15.40 -3.72
N GLU A 2 5.40 15.21 -4.99
CA GLU A 2 4.07 14.74 -5.38
C GLU A 2 3.91 13.27 -5.02
N TYR A 3 2.70 12.89 -4.60
CA TYR A 3 2.37 11.52 -4.26
C TYR A 3 0.93 11.22 -4.67
N TYR A 4 0.66 9.95 -4.90
CA TYR A 4 -0.66 9.41 -5.24
C TYR A 4 -1.04 8.37 -4.19
N GLU A 5 -2.28 8.44 -3.72
CA GLU A 5 -2.84 7.52 -2.73
C GLU A 5 -3.26 6.22 -3.43
N ILE A 6 -2.88 5.08 -2.87
CA ILE A 6 -3.22 3.75 -3.40
C ILE A 6 -4.28 3.08 -2.52
N GLY A 7 -4.23 3.29 -1.20
CA GLY A 7 -5.04 2.58 -0.21
C GLY A 7 -4.20 2.07 0.96
N PRO A 8 -4.80 1.79 2.12
CA PRO A 8 -4.09 1.26 3.29
C PRO A 8 -3.80 -0.25 3.21
N SER A 9 -4.60 -0.99 2.42
CA SER A 9 -4.63 -2.45 2.31
C SER A 9 -5.24 -2.87 0.94
N PRO A 10 -5.23 -4.18 0.60
CA PRO A 10 -6.07 -4.72 -0.46
C PRO A 10 -7.54 -4.32 -0.29
N TRP A 11 -8.25 -4.10 -1.39
CA TRP A 11 -9.59 -3.51 -1.37
C TRP A 11 -10.69 -4.49 -0.92
N GLY A 12 -10.44 -5.79 -0.96
CA GLY A 12 -11.32 -6.84 -0.45
C GLY A 12 -11.15 -7.15 1.04
N GLU A 13 -10.16 -6.53 1.70
CA GLU A 13 -9.80 -6.82 3.09
C GLU A 13 -10.38 -5.78 4.06
N GLU A 14 -10.72 -6.21 5.27
CA GLU A 14 -10.97 -5.28 6.37
C GLU A 14 -9.63 -4.66 6.81
N CYS A 15 -9.55 -3.32 6.80
CA CYS A 15 -8.38 -2.58 7.28
C CYS A 15 -8.59 -2.05 8.70
N ALA A 16 -7.48 -1.79 9.40
CA ALA A 16 -7.51 -1.17 10.72
C ALA A 16 -8.35 0.12 10.71
N GLN A 17 -9.19 0.29 11.73
CA GLN A 17 -10.11 1.43 11.84
C GLN A 17 -9.69 2.40 12.94
N VAL A 18 -9.80 3.70 12.65
CA VAL A 18 -9.51 4.74 13.65
C VAL A 18 -10.46 4.58 14.83
N GLY A 19 -9.89 4.43 16.03
CA GLY A 19 -10.63 4.16 17.26
C GLY A 19 -10.43 2.74 17.79
N GLU A 20 -9.91 1.81 16.97
CA GLU A 20 -9.48 0.50 17.44
C GLU A 20 -8.24 0.57 18.33
N GLU A 21 -8.11 -0.41 19.22
CA GLU A 21 -6.89 -0.60 20.01
C GLU A 21 -5.69 -0.84 19.09
N ASN A 22 -4.57 -0.19 19.39
CA ASN A 22 -3.33 -0.28 18.61
C ASN A 22 -3.46 0.10 17.12
N TYR A 23 -4.50 0.86 16.74
CA TYR A 23 -4.78 1.28 15.37
C TYR A 23 -3.53 1.70 14.59
N SER A 24 -2.72 2.62 15.12
CA SER A 24 -1.54 3.14 14.40
C SER A 24 -0.50 2.06 14.10
N ALA A 25 -0.32 1.08 15.00
CA ALA A 25 0.61 -0.01 14.78
C ALA A 25 0.06 -0.99 13.74
N ARG A 26 -1.23 -1.32 13.80
CA ARG A 26 -1.92 -2.20 12.84
C ARG A 26 -1.93 -1.60 11.44
N ALA A 27 -2.40 -0.36 11.30
CA ALA A 27 -2.46 0.34 10.01
C ALA A 27 -1.07 0.49 9.36
N LEU A 28 -0.01 0.73 10.15
CA LEU A 28 1.35 0.77 9.62
C LEU A 28 1.87 -0.61 9.20
N ALA A 29 1.48 -1.68 9.90
CA ALA A 29 1.82 -3.05 9.51
C ALA A 29 1.12 -3.43 8.21
N GLU A 30 -0.18 -3.18 8.09
CA GLU A 30 -0.98 -3.38 6.88
C GLU A 30 -0.40 -2.61 5.68
N CYS A 31 -0.12 -1.31 5.84
CA CYS A 31 0.50 -0.52 4.77
C CYS A 31 1.85 -1.11 4.31
N ARG A 32 2.67 -1.62 5.24
CA ARG A 32 3.98 -2.22 4.89
C ARG A 32 3.82 -3.54 4.16
N ALA A 33 2.94 -4.42 4.65
CA ALA A 33 2.61 -5.68 4.00
C ALA A 33 2.07 -5.44 2.60
N PHE A 34 1.19 -4.44 2.44
CA PHE A 34 0.60 -4.12 1.15
C PHE A 34 1.63 -3.55 0.18
N ILE A 35 2.55 -2.70 0.64
CA ILE A 35 3.69 -2.24 -0.17
C ILE A 35 4.50 -3.43 -0.70
N ASN A 36 4.81 -4.39 0.16
CA ASN A 36 5.60 -5.55 -0.22
C ASN A 36 4.84 -6.42 -1.25
N GLN A 37 3.55 -6.65 -1.04
CA GLN A 37 2.67 -7.34 -1.99
C GLN A 37 2.61 -6.63 -3.34
N ILE A 38 2.37 -5.32 -3.35
CA ILE A 38 2.37 -4.52 -4.57
C ILE A 38 3.71 -4.65 -5.29
N LEU A 39 4.84 -4.56 -4.60
CA LEU A 39 6.16 -4.63 -5.23
C LEU A 39 6.52 -6.04 -5.75
N ARG A 40 5.97 -7.12 -5.17
CA ARG A 40 6.09 -8.48 -5.71
C ARG A 40 5.42 -8.60 -7.08
N HIS A 41 4.24 -8.02 -7.24
CA HIS A 41 3.44 -8.19 -8.46
C HIS A 41 3.62 -7.07 -9.49
N TYR A 42 3.85 -5.85 -9.03
CA TYR A 42 4.03 -4.64 -9.82
C TYR A 42 5.32 -3.95 -9.37
N PRO A 43 6.49 -4.50 -9.72
CA PRO A 43 7.77 -3.90 -9.33
C PRO A 43 7.91 -2.50 -9.89
N ALA A 44 8.50 -1.60 -9.10
CA ALA A 44 8.75 -0.24 -9.52
C ALA A 44 9.62 -0.20 -10.79
N PRO A 45 9.28 0.62 -11.80
CA PRO A 45 10.01 0.64 -13.08
C PRO A 45 11.41 1.24 -12.94
N SER A 46 11.69 1.96 -11.85
CA SER A 46 12.99 2.57 -11.57
C SER A 46 13.08 3.02 -10.11
N LYS A 47 14.27 3.49 -9.69
CA LYS A 47 14.50 4.16 -8.40
C LYS A 47 13.75 5.49 -8.23
N PHE A 48 13.09 5.99 -9.28
CA PHE A 48 12.40 7.28 -9.27
C PHE A 48 10.94 7.18 -8.84
N GLY A 49 10.42 5.96 -8.65
CA GLY A 49 9.13 5.69 -8.01
C GLY A 49 9.33 4.83 -6.76
N THR A 50 8.70 5.20 -5.65
CA THR A 50 8.69 4.37 -4.43
C THR A 50 7.31 4.37 -3.81
N LEU A 51 6.94 3.27 -3.16
CA LEU A 51 5.80 3.24 -2.25
C LEU A 51 6.25 3.51 -0.82
N LYS A 52 5.44 4.22 -0.04
CA LYS A 52 5.69 4.42 1.39
C LYS A 52 4.37 4.56 2.14
N PRO A 53 4.31 4.17 3.43
CA PRO A 53 3.22 4.58 4.29
C PRO A 53 3.29 6.10 4.50
N LYS A 54 2.16 6.78 4.35
CA LYS A 54 2.01 8.19 4.68
C LYS A 54 0.87 8.39 5.64
N ARG A 55 1.13 9.23 6.65
CA ARG A 55 0.16 9.62 7.65
C ARG A 55 -0.59 10.88 7.23
N PHE A 56 -1.91 10.83 7.29
CA PHE A 56 -2.82 11.94 7.03
C PHE A 56 -3.53 12.33 8.33
N SER A 57 -3.72 13.63 8.57
CA SER A 57 -4.45 14.11 9.75
C SER A 57 -5.86 14.50 9.32
N HIS A 58 -6.86 13.93 9.98
CA HIS A 58 -8.28 14.20 9.76
C HIS A 58 -8.96 14.45 11.11
N ASP A 59 -10.21 14.92 11.07
CA ASP A 59 -10.94 15.36 12.27
C ASP A 59 -11.14 14.25 13.31
N PHE A 60 -11.21 12.99 12.86
CA PHE A 60 -11.43 11.81 13.70
C PHE A 60 -10.14 11.10 14.14
N GLY A 61 -8.98 11.54 13.66
CA GLY A 61 -7.70 10.92 13.99
C GLY A 61 -6.68 11.00 12.87
N ARG A 62 -5.69 10.13 12.94
CA ARG A 62 -4.64 10.06 11.92
C ARG A 62 -4.85 8.79 11.12
N TYR A 63 -4.93 8.91 9.80
CA TYR A 63 -5.07 7.77 8.90
C TYR A 63 -3.71 7.45 8.27
N TYR A 64 -3.52 6.20 7.88
CA TYR A 64 -2.33 5.78 7.13
C TYR A 64 -2.76 5.23 5.79
N GLU A 65 -2.03 5.62 4.75
CA GLU A 65 -2.27 5.19 3.37
C GLU A 65 -0.93 4.76 2.76
N VAL A 66 -0.96 3.80 1.84
CA VAL A 66 0.16 3.59 0.92
C VAL A 66 0.11 4.69 -0.13
N VAL A 67 1.24 5.38 -0.32
CA VAL A 67 1.37 6.39 -1.37
C VAL A 67 2.53 6.08 -2.31
N ALA A 68 2.29 6.26 -3.61
CA ALA A 68 3.31 6.24 -4.64
C ALA A 68 3.94 7.63 -4.77
N CYS A 69 5.26 7.73 -4.60
CA CYS A 69 6.01 8.98 -4.67
C CYS A 69 6.77 9.08 -5.98
N ILE A 70 6.77 10.27 -6.58
CA ILE A 70 7.58 10.60 -7.76
C ILE A 70 8.78 11.42 -7.29
N HIS A 71 9.98 10.90 -7.53
CA HIS A 71 11.24 11.55 -7.13
C HIS A 71 11.84 12.39 -8.25
N GLU A 72 11.52 12.09 -9.51
CA GLU A 72 12.08 12.75 -10.69
C GLU A 72 11.00 12.98 -11.75
N TRP A 73 10.70 14.25 -12.03
CA TRP A 73 9.61 14.66 -12.91
C TRP A 73 9.83 14.30 -14.37
N THR A 74 11.09 14.25 -14.82
CA THR A 74 11.40 13.78 -16.19
C THR A 74 11.05 12.30 -16.40
N GLN A 75 10.86 11.54 -15.31
CA GLN A 75 10.45 10.13 -15.34
C GLN A 75 8.97 9.94 -14.95
N ALA A 76 8.22 11.02 -14.71
CA ALA A 76 6.87 10.97 -14.15
C ALA A 76 5.92 10.07 -14.97
N LYS A 77 6.00 10.09 -16.30
CA LYS A 77 5.16 9.23 -17.16
C LYS A 77 5.31 7.75 -16.82
N ALA A 78 6.54 7.25 -16.67
CA ALA A 78 6.76 5.83 -16.35
C ALA A 78 6.22 5.49 -14.96
N ILE A 79 6.27 6.43 -14.01
CA ILE A 79 5.72 6.25 -12.66
C ILE A 79 4.19 6.29 -12.68
N TYR A 80 3.58 7.18 -13.47
CA TYR A 80 2.12 7.19 -13.67
C TYR A 80 1.61 5.92 -14.33
N ASP A 81 2.29 5.44 -15.37
CA ASP A 81 1.95 4.17 -16.03
C ASP A 81 2.08 2.99 -15.05
N TRP A 82 2.98 3.08 -14.06
CA TRP A 82 3.11 2.07 -13.00
C TRP A 82 2.01 2.18 -11.95
N ILE A 83 1.69 3.39 -11.47
CA ILE A 83 0.58 3.65 -10.54
C ILE A 83 -0.73 3.13 -11.13
N SER A 84 -1.02 3.47 -12.39
CA SER A 84 -2.24 3.01 -13.08
C SER A 84 -2.34 1.47 -13.18
N LYS A 85 -1.20 0.76 -13.25
CA LYS A 85 -1.20 -0.71 -13.22
C LYS A 85 -1.49 -1.28 -11.83
N ILE A 86 -1.05 -0.59 -10.79
CA ILE A 86 -1.36 -0.95 -9.39
C ILE A 86 -2.86 -0.75 -9.15
N GLU A 87 -3.38 0.45 -9.43
CA GLU A 87 -4.80 0.79 -9.22
C GLU A 87 -5.74 -0.07 -10.06
N GLY A 88 -5.36 -0.37 -11.30
CA GLY A 88 -6.17 -1.20 -12.19
C GLY A 88 -6.12 -2.70 -11.86
N ASP A 89 -5.21 -3.13 -10.98
CA ASP A 89 -4.92 -4.51 -10.58
C ASP A 89 -5.20 -5.57 -11.67
N ALA A 90 -4.62 -5.38 -12.87
CA ALA A 90 -4.93 -6.24 -14.02
C ALA A 90 -4.53 -7.71 -13.84
N LYS A 91 -3.70 -8.02 -12.84
CA LYS A 91 -3.31 -9.39 -12.47
C LYS A 91 -4.27 -10.02 -11.45
N ASN A 92 -5.19 -9.26 -10.87
CA ASN A 92 -6.11 -9.65 -9.80
C ASN A 92 -5.39 -10.26 -8.59
N VAL A 93 -4.36 -9.55 -8.12
CA VAL A 93 -3.46 -9.99 -7.04
C VAL A 93 -3.40 -9.00 -5.87
N LEU A 94 -4.20 -7.93 -5.91
CA LEU A 94 -4.29 -6.89 -4.87
C LEU A 94 -5.71 -6.76 -4.31
N GLU A 95 -6.60 -7.70 -4.64
CA GLU A 95 -7.93 -7.81 -4.03
C GLU A 95 -7.85 -8.27 -2.57
N ASN A 96 -7.08 -9.33 -2.31
CA ASN A 96 -6.88 -9.93 -0.99
C ASN A 96 -5.39 -10.05 -0.65
N TRP A 97 -5.05 -10.31 0.61
CA TRP A 97 -3.67 -10.55 1.01
C TRP A 97 -3.07 -11.79 0.31
N ASP A 98 -1.85 -11.65 -0.20
CA ASP A 98 -1.07 -12.82 -0.62
C ASP A 98 -0.47 -13.55 0.60
N GLN A 99 0.07 -14.75 0.37
CA GLN A 99 0.57 -15.60 1.47
C GLN A 99 1.74 -14.94 2.23
N GLU A 100 2.61 -14.24 1.52
CA GLU A 100 3.72 -13.50 2.10
C GLU A 100 3.22 -12.35 2.99
N ALA A 101 2.21 -11.59 2.56
CA ALA A 101 1.60 -10.52 3.35
C ALA A 101 0.89 -11.08 4.59
N LEU A 102 0.16 -12.18 4.46
CA LEU A 102 -0.44 -12.88 5.60
C LEU A 102 0.63 -13.31 6.62
N ALA A 103 1.78 -13.81 6.15
CA ALA A 103 2.90 -14.14 7.02
C ALA A 103 3.53 -12.91 7.70
N GLU A 104 3.70 -11.81 6.97
CA GLU A 104 4.17 -10.52 7.51
C GLU A 104 3.23 -9.98 8.61
N LEU A 105 1.91 -10.20 8.45
CA LEU A 105 0.88 -9.79 9.41
C LEU A 105 0.64 -10.81 10.54
N GLY A 106 1.25 -11.99 10.49
CA GLY A 106 1.03 -13.06 11.46
C GLY A 106 -0.37 -13.69 11.37
N LEU A 107 -1.01 -13.61 10.20
CA LEU A 107 -2.35 -14.11 9.91
C LEU A 107 -2.33 -15.49 9.22
N VAL A 108 -1.18 -16.16 9.18
CA VAL A 108 -1.08 -17.51 8.60
C VAL A 108 -1.90 -18.46 9.46
N GLU A 109 -2.92 -19.10 8.89
CA GLU A 109 -3.61 -20.18 9.55
C GLU A 109 -2.65 -21.36 9.72
N ASN A 110 -2.36 -21.72 10.97
CA ASN A 110 -1.71 -22.99 11.26
C ASN A 110 -2.77 -24.08 11.02
N ASN A 111 -2.66 -24.79 9.89
CA ASN A 111 -3.39 -26.03 9.64
C ASN A 111 -3.15 -27.08 10.74
#